data_AF-A0A1G4T0V0-F1
#
_entry.id   AF-A0A1G4T0V0-F1
#
_cell.length_a   1.000
_cell.length_b   1.000
_cell.length_c   1.000
_cell.angle_alpha   90.00
_cell.angle_beta   90.00
_cell.angle_gamma   90.00
#
_symmetry.space_group_name_H-M   'P 1'
#
loop_
_entity.id
_entity.type
_entity.pdbx_description
1 polymer ?
#
loop_
_entity_poly.entity_id
_entity_poly.type
_entity_poly.pdbx_seq_one_letter_code
_entity_poly.pdbx_strand_id
1 'polypeptide(L)' 'MKLYVILSFNEDGMENVYVGEDEEKALSFKPSDFEHCDALFVEVWEDGEKIDDYRLE' A
#
# COMPACT_ATOMS: atom_id res chain seq x y z
N MET A 1 -9.53 6.88 13.10
CA MET A 1 -10.00 6.55 11.72
C MET A 1 -8.82 5.96 10.98
N LYS A 2 -8.98 4.83 10.27
CA LYS A 2 -7.86 4.14 9.61
C LYS A 2 -7.68 4.59 8.16
N LEU A 3 -6.43 4.72 7.75
CA LEU A 3 -6.04 5.00 6.37
C LEU A 3 -5.05 3.92 5.92
N TYR A 4 -5.29 3.35 4.75
CA TYR A 4 -4.45 2.36 4.10
C TYR A 4 -3.73 3.03 2.93
N VAL A 5 -2.40 3.01 2.98
CA VAL A 5 -1.52 3.55 1.92
C VAL A 5 -0.83 2.37 1.26
N ILE A 6 -1.07 2.17 -0.03
CA ILE A 6 -0.42 1.12 -0.81
C ILE A 6 0.76 1.72 -1.56
N LEU A 7 1.92 1.11 -1.32
CA LEU A 7 3.21 1.53 -1.84
C LEU A 7 3.69 0.47 -2.84
N SER A 8 3.83 0.86 -4.10
CA SER A 8 4.51 0.07 -5.12
C SER A 8 5.99 0.47 -5.13
N PHE A 9 6.87 -0.53 -5.07
CA PHE A 9 8.30 -0.37 -5.21
C PHE A 9 8.74 -0.93 -6.56
N ASN A 10 9.51 -0.13 -7.29
CA ASN A 10 10.05 -0.44 -8.61
C ASN A 10 11.49 0.09 -8.74
N GLU A 11 12.09 -0.07 -9.91
CA GLU A 11 13.46 0.39 -10.20
C GLU A 11 13.65 1.91 -10.07
N ASP A 12 12.58 2.68 -10.28
CA ASP A 12 12.58 4.15 -10.21
C ASP A 12 12.32 4.67 -8.79
N GLY A 13 11.86 3.82 -7.87
CA GLY A 13 11.69 4.13 -6.47
C GLY A 13 10.39 3.57 -5.88
N MET A 14 9.70 4.43 -5.12
CA MET A 14 8.48 4.08 -4.38
C MET A 14 7.37 5.04 -4.79
N GLU A 15 6.21 4.48 -5.13
CA GLU A 15 5.02 5.22 -5.55
C GLU A 15 3.79 4.85 -4.70
N ASN A 16 3.02 5.85 -4.30
CA ASN A 16 1.73 5.64 -3.65
C ASN A 16 0.68 5.34 -4.71
N VAL A 17 0.29 4.07 -4.83
CA VAL A 17 -0.67 3.62 -5.85
C VAL A 17 -2.11 3.61 -5.34
N TYR A 18 -2.30 3.64 -4.02
CA TYR A 18 -3.61 3.84 -3.39
C TYR A 18 -3.48 4.50 -2.03
N VAL A 19 -4.43 5.38 -1.70
CA VAL A 19 -4.60 5.98 -0.38
C VAL A 19 -6.10 6.05 -0.09
N GLY A 20 -6.57 5.40 0.96
CA GLY A 20 -7.99 5.42 1.31
C GLY A 20 -8.34 4.63 2.56
N GLU A 21 -9.61 4.68 2.94
CA GLU A 21 -10.12 4.05 4.17
C GLU A 21 -10.69 2.64 3.95
N ASP A 22 -10.84 2.23 2.68
CA ASP A 22 -11.36 0.90 2.31
C ASP A 22 -10.27 -0.16 2.44
N GLU A 23 -10.31 -0.89 3.56
CA GLU A 23 -9.40 -1.99 3.88
C GLU A 23 -9.49 -3.14 2.87
N GLU A 24 -10.71 -3.58 2.53
CA GLU A 24 -10.90 -4.73 1.65
C GLU A 24 -10.28 -4.45 0.27
N LYS A 25 -10.51 -3.24 -0.25
CA LYS A 25 -9.87 -2.80 -1.49
C LYS A 25 -8.35 -2.73 -1.35
N ALA A 26 -7.83 -2.10 -0.29
CA ALA A 26 -6.40 -1.95 -0.06
C ALA A 26 -5.67 -3.30 -0.01
N LEU A 27 -6.25 -4.28 0.67
CA LEU A 27 -5.67 -5.62 0.84
C LEU A 27 -5.95 -6.55 -0.35
N SER A 28 -6.80 -6.15 -1.29
CA SER A 28 -7.05 -6.90 -2.53
C SER A 28 -5.99 -6.69 -3.61
N PHE A 29 -5.19 -5.63 -3.50
CA PHE A 29 -4.16 -5.31 -4.48
C PHE A 29 -3.00 -6.31 -4.46
N LYS A 30 -2.49 -6.58 -5.66
CA LYS A 30 -1.35 -7.46 -5.90
C LYS A 30 -0.26 -6.72 -6.66
N PRO A 31 1.01 -7.15 -6.56
CA PRO A 31 2.07 -6.56 -7.36
C PRO A 31 1.75 -6.55 -8.86
N SER A 32 1.08 -7.59 -9.37
CA SER A 32 0.70 -7.70 -10.79
C SER A 32 -0.34 -6.68 -11.27
N ASP A 33 -0.97 -5.94 -10.36
CA ASP A 33 -1.96 -4.90 -10.70
C ASP A 33 -1.29 -3.57 -11.09
N PHE A 34 0.03 -3.44 -10.87
CA PHE A 34 0.80 -2.22 -11.12
C PHE A 34 1.96 -2.49 -12.08
N GLU A 35 2.19 -1.57 -13.01
CA GLU A 35 3.32 -1.68 -13.95
C GLU A 35 4.65 -1.57 -13.21
N HIS A 36 5.62 -2.41 -13.60
CA HIS A 36 6.98 -2.41 -13.05
C HIS A 36 7.08 -2.61 -11.52
N CYS A 37 6.04 -3.14 -10.87
CA CYS A 37 6.03 -3.34 -9.41
C CYS A 37 6.79 -4.61 -8.98
N ASP A 38 7.96 -4.43 -8.36
CA ASP A 38 8.78 -5.51 -7.79
C ASP A 38 8.30 -5.94 -6.40
N ALA A 39 7.74 -5.01 -5.63
CA ALA A 39 7.18 -5.28 -4.31
C ALA A 39 6.05 -4.31 -3.96
N LEU A 40 5.03 -4.83 -3.28
CA LEU A 40 3.89 -4.06 -2.82
C LEU A 40 3.81 -4.10 -1.30
N PHE A 41 3.62 -2.95 -0.67
CA PHE A 41 3.45 -2.81 0.77
C PHE A 41 2.17 -2.05 1.08
N VAL A 42 1.61 -2.32 2.25
CA VAL A 42 0.57 -1.52 2.86
C VAL A 42 1.12 -0.88 4.13
N GLU A 43 0.90 0.42 4.28
CA GLU A 43 1.00 1.10 5.56
C GLU A 43 -0.39 1.38 6.11
N VAL A 44 -0.60 1.06 7.39
CA VAL A 44 -1.84 1.35 8.11
C VAL A 44 -1.58 2.50 9.06
N TRP A 45 -2.38 3.55 8.90
CA TRP A 45 -2.30 4.77 9.70
C TRP A 45 -3.57 4.95 10.50
N GLU A 46 -3.45 5.38 11.76
CA GLU A 46 -4.59 5.71 12.62
C GLU A 46 -4.26 6.97 13.43
N ASP A 47 -5.20 7.91 13.46
CA ASP A 47 -5.10 9.18 14.21
C ASP A 47 -3.82 10.00 13.94
N GLY A 48 -3.32 9.90 12.71
CA GLY A 48 -2.16 10.65 12.22
C GLY A 48 -0.81 9.95 12.46
N GLU A 49 -0.81 8.77 13.06
CA GLU A 49 0.40 7.97 13.29
C GLU A 49 0.34 6.66 12.49
N LYS A 50 1.49 6.19 12.01
CA LYS A 50 1.60 4.87 11.40
C LYS A 50 1.56 3.82 12.50
N ILE A 51 0.61 2.88 12.40
CA ILE A 51 0.40 1.83 13.40
C ILE A 51 0.88 0.45 12.93
N ASP A 52 0.96 0.23 11.62
CA ASP A 52 1.41 -1.04 11.04
C ASP A 52 1.96 -0.85 9.62
N ASP A 53 2.82 -1.76 9.18
CA ASP A 53 3.19 -1.92 7.77
C ASP A 53 3.65 -3.35 7.46
N TYR A 54 3.24 -3.85 6.30
CA TYR A 54 3.63 -5.18 5.83
C TYR A 54 3.54 -5.31 4.32
N ARG A 55 4.20 -6.34 3.82
CA ARG A 55 4.23 -6.68 2.38
C ARG A 55 2.93 -7.39 1.99
N LEU A 56 2.39 -7.03 0.83
CA LEU A 56 1.28 -7.73 0.17
C LEU A 56 1.80 -8.76 -0.84
N GLU A 57 1.09 -9.90 -0.95
CA GLU A 57 1.44 -11.04 -1.81
C GLU A 57 0.64 -11.08 -3.11
#